data_AF-A0A8S1KPQ9-F1
#
_entry.id   AF-A0A8S1KPQ9-F1
#
_cell.length_a   1.000
_cell.length_b   1.000
_cell.length_c   1.000
_cell.angle_alpha   90.00
_cell.angle_beta   90.00
_cell.angle_gamma   90.00
#
_symmetry.space_group_name_H-M   'P 1'
#
loop_
_entity.id
_entity.type
_entity.pdbx_description
1 polymer ?
#
loop_
_entity_poly.entity_id
_entity_poly.type
_entity_poly.pdbx_seq_one_letter_code
_entity_poly.pdbx_strand_id
1 'polypeptide(L)'
;MQFDVQINQHKEDRKLTLINEQEFQNNQKQLATKVLPSAKQQMSKKKFKRTTTIIDDDEYTYKGPFEDSKVTRMIFEKCRIIELTRFWLIVASVILNILEYEYSFSTYLTKNIENELNILLYLIFSMSIIIIFLTIISYQIELEYRKSSRIISQKATLIQTSLIWDLLVELIIIIPTSNPFTKDYYVTFNQRGSSEIRFYTINEILTYIMFFRLYLLLNIGFKFQSYYSNRIGRVCRLYQTRFGTHLMLKLCIRQFPFYTLSWLFIVGLIQYTYQLEIAERPLLRTFDVINYYNITKSLWVTMITIATVGYGDFFPYTDLGRISMTLGLFYGVTITSLFTAILYNMLQPVSGENKSWALLDKTKITKNMKKASSNIFFYFYQIKNKRKVAKRLEIQENFDNILFNLESHLSDVGIMRRMYRDIDGEEFMEMVKRKFGDSNHSFKDLIQYLQKMMEQHQLILNNLEKNQDLQSFKLKSSQVKNLQYGQFSSPQSYQQKLNTEDKLSKDDNFFENLEESNRDSCLMSFHD
;
A
#
# COMPACT_ATOMS: atom_id res chain seq x y z
N MET A 1 31.70 85.66 29.58
CA MET A 1 32.56 84.46 29.44
C MET A 1 31.70 83.24 29.10
N GLN A 2 31.13 83.27 27.90
CA GLN A 2 30.40 82.19 27.25
C GLN A 2 30.50 82.52 25.77
N PHE A 3 31.64 82.24 25.15
CA PHE A 3 31.80 82.23 23.68
C PHE A 3 32.98 81.39 23.19
N ASP A 4 33.82 80.83 24.08
CA ASP A 4 34.99 80.00 23.69
C ASP A 4 34.83 78.48 23.91
N VAL A 5 33.68 77.98 24.37
CA VAL A 5 33.48 76.54 24.62
C VAL A 5 32.82 75.80 23.45
N GLN A 6 32.11 76.49 22.54
CA GLN A 6 31.47 75.85 21.39
C GLN A 6 32.38 75.66 20.17
N ILE A 7 33.59 76.25 20.15
CA ILE A 7 34.51 76.14 19.00
C ILE A 7 35.45 74.91 19.13
N ASN A 8 35.68 74.40 20.35
CA ASN A 8 36.56 73.24 20.56
C ASN A 8 35.85 71.88 20.44
N GLN A 9 34.56 71.75 20.77
CA GLN A 9 33.81 70.51 20.53
C GLN A 9 33.59 70.22 19.03
N HIS A 10 33.40 71.26 18.22
CA HIS A 10 33.23 71.10 16.77
C HIS A 10 34.52 70.73 16.02
N LYS A 11 35.69 70.85 16.65
CA LYS A 11 37.00 70.44 16.11
C LYS A 11 37.37 69.00 16.47
N GLU A 12 36.91 68.47 17.61
CA GLU A 12 37.12 67.06 17.97
C GLU A 12 36.22 66.12 17.18
N ASP A 13 34.94 66.47 16.98
CA ASP A 13 34.01 65.66 16.17
C ASP A 13 34.38 65.66 14.68
N ARG A 14 35.00 66.74 14.18
CA ARG A 14 35.59 66.78 12.82
C ARG A 14 36.88 65.97 12.69
N LYS A 15 37.66 65.82 13.76
CA LYS A 15 38.84 64.93 13.76
C LYS A 15 38.43 63.45 13.78
N LEU A 16 37.42 63.08 14.55
CA LEU A 16 36.92 61.69 14.61
C LEU A 16 36.26 61.21 13.32
N THR A 17 35.57 62.10 12.61
CA THR A 17 34.99 61.79 11.28
C THR A 17 36.04 61.68 10.18
N LEU A 18 37.09 62.51 10.19
CA LEU A 18 38.21 62.41 9.24
C LEU A 18 39.12 61.18 9.46
N ILE A 19 39.27 60.70 10.70
CA ILE A 19 40.07 59.50 11.01
C ILE A 19 39.36 58.23 10.50
N ASN A 20 38.03 58.14 10.66
CA ASN A 20 37.25 56.99 10.19
C ASN A 20 37.10 56.94 8.67
N GLU A 21 37.03 58.09 7.98
CA GLU A 21 37.05 58.13 6.51
C GLU A 21 38.43 57.77 5.92
N GLN A 22 39.53 58.11 6.60
CA GLN A 22 40.88 57.74 6.17
C GLN A 22 41.17 56.24 6.37
N GLU A 23 40.66 55.60 7.43
CA GLU A 23 40.76 54.14 7.60
C GLU A 23 39.89 53.37 6.58
N PHE A 24 38.71 53.88 6.24
CA PHE A 24 37.84 53.25 5.24
C PHE A 24 38.41 53.37 3.81
N GLN A 25 39.04 54.50 3.46
CA GLN A 25 39.72 54.66 2.17
C GLN A 25 41.05 53.88 2.09
N ASN A 26 41.79 53.73 3.20
CA ASN A 26 43.02 52.91 3.22
C ASN A 26 42.75 51.41 3.07
N ASN A 27 41.64 50.90 3.63
CA ASN A 27 41.23 49.51 3.45
C ASN A 27 40.71 49.22 2.03
N GLN A 28 40.03 50.18 1.38
CA GLN A 28 39.66 50.02 -0.03
C GLN A 28 40.86 50.12 -0.98
N LYS A 29 41.87 50.94 -0.67
CA LYS A 29 43.11 51.03 -1.48
C LYS A 29 44.00 49.79 -1.35
N GLN A 30 44.04 49.12 -0.19
CA GLN A 30 44.79 47.86 -0.02
C GLN A 30 44.13 46.65 -0.72
N LEU A 31 42.81 46.63 -0.90
CA LEU A 31 42.12 45.59 -1.65
C LEU A 31 42.10 45.82 -3.17
N ALA A 32 42.24 47.08 -3.62
CA ALA A 32 42.21 47.45 -5.05
C ALA A 32 43.58 47.52 -5.75
N THR A 33 44.70 47.29 -5.05
CA THR A 33 46.05 47.28 -5.65
C THR A 33 46.81 45.98 -5.39
N LYS A 34 46.33 44.89 -6.01
CA LYS A 34 47.17 43.74 -6.42
C LYS A 34 46.56 43.06 -7.66
N VAL A 35 46.61 43.81 -8.75
CA VAL A 35 46.39 43.46 -10.16
C VAL A 35 47.55 44.20 -10.84
N LEU A 36 48.54 43.64 -11.55
CA LEU A 36 48.67 42.55 -12.53
C LEU A 36 50.21 42.29 -12.73
N PRO A 37 50.71 41.30 -13.50
CA PRO A 37 50.66 41.44 -14.96
C PRO A 37 50.37 40.15 -15.74
N SER A 38 49.56 40.38 -16.77
CA SER A 38 49.44 39.60 -17.99
C SER A 38 50.78 39.29 -18.65
N ALA A 39 51.07 38.02 -18.86
CA ALA A 39 51.99 37.55 -19.90
C ALA A 39 51.21 36.70 -20.90
N LYS A 40 51.26 37.13 -22.17
CA LYS A 40 50.68 36.50 -23.35
C LYS A 40 51.20 35.07 -23.53
N GLN A 41 50.33 34.12 -23.85
CA GLN A 41 50.68 33.00 -24.73
C GLN A 41 49.43 32.39 -25.39
N GLN A 42 49.25 32.79 -26.65
CA GLN A 42 48.88 31.97 -27.81
C GLN A 42 47.91 30.78 -27.66
N MET A 43 46.78 30.94 -28.35
CA MET A 43 46.00 29.94 -29.07
C MET A 43 46.39 28.46 -28.93
N SER A 44 45.49 27.63 -28.41
CA SER A 44 45.08 26.44 -29.16
C SER A 44 43.62 26.08 -28.88
N LYS A 45 42.83 26.02 -29.95
CA LYS A 45 41.49 25.41 -29.98
C LYS A 45 41.66 23.91 -29.67
N LYS A 46 41.34 23.45 -28.47
CA LYS A 46 41.00 22.03 -28.25
C LYS A 46 39.49 21.89 -28.11
N LYS A 47 38.90 21.50 -29.24
CA LYS A 47 37.53 20.99 -29.38
C LYS A 47 37.22 20.05 -28.21
N PHE A 48 36.13 20.31 -27.49
CA PHE A 48 35.47 19.25 -26.73
C PHE A 48 34.85 18.28 -27.75
N LYS A 49 35.66 17.31 -28.20
CA LYS A 49 35.18 16.18 -28.97
C LYS A 49 34.28 15.37 -28.03
N ARG A 50 33.01 15.23 -28.39
CA ARG A 50 32.24 14.03 -28.05
C ARG A 50 33.04 12.83 -28.52
N THR A 51 33.65 12.09 -27.59
CA THR A 51 34.15 10.75 -27.82
C THR A 51 33.18 9.78 -27.18
N THR A 52 32.35 9.20 -28.03
CA THR A 52 31.82 7.85 -27.89
C THR A 52 32.99 6.87 -27.98
N THR A 53 33.30 6.20 -26.88
CA THR A 53 34.09 4.95 -26.78
C THR A 53 33.52 4.24 -25.54
N ILE A 54 32.68 3.21 -25.69
CA ILE A 54 33.05 1.79 -25.77
C ILE A 54 34.19 1.49 -24.79
N ILE A 55 33.79 0.88 -23.67
CA ILE A 55 34.56 0.00 -22.76
C ILE A 55 35.92 0.54 -22.32
N ASP A 56 35.92 1.19 -21.15
CA ASP A 56 37.08 1.20 -20.25
C ASP A 56 36.66 0.44 -18.99
N ASP A 57 37.21 -0.77 -18.86
CA ASP A 57 37.26 -1.54 -17.62
C ASP A 57 38.29 -0.87 -16.71
N ASP A 58 37.83 -0.13 -15.69
CA ASP A 58 38.64 0.21 -14.52
C ASP A 58 37.71 0.42 -13.30
N GLU A 59 38.15 -0.13 -12.17
CA GLU A 59 37.46 -0.33 -10.89
C GLU A 59 36.39 0.70 -10.46
N TYR A 60 35.21 0.14 -10.12
CA TYR A 60 34.04 0.75 -9.50
C TYR A 60 34.34 1.73 -8.33
N THR A 61 34.70 2.98 -8.64
CA THR A 61 34.59 4.09 -7.68
C THR A 61 33.49 5.05 -8.12
N TYR A 62 32.29 4.84 -7.56
CA TYR A 62 31.12 5.69 -7.71
C TYR A 62 31.35 7.10 -7.11
N LYS A 63 31.89 8.03 -7.90
CA LYS A 63 32.25 9.40 -7.47
C LYS A 63 31.10 10.43 -7.55
N GLY A 64 29.97 10.17 -6.90
CA GLY A 64 28.88 11.17 -6.78
C GLY A 64 28.12 11.09 -5.46
N PRO A 65 27.52 12.18 -4.94
CA PRO A 65 26.74 12.17 -3.68
C PRO A 65 25.38 11.47 -3.82
N PHE A 66 24.95 11.14 -5.04
CA PHE A 66 23.65 10.53 -5.32
C PHE A 66 23.76 9.12 -5.90
N GLU A 67 22.73 8.31 -5.65
CA GLU A 67 22.53 6.98 -6.26
C GLU A 67 22.42 7.08 -7.78
N ASP A 68 23.14 6.22 -8.51
CA ASP A 68 22.90 6.06 -9.94
C ASP A 68 21.66 5.19 -10.18
N SER A 69 20.61 5.83 -10.67
CA SER A 69 19.32 5.17 -10.94
C SER A 69 19.38 4.11 -12.04
N LYS A 70 20.30 4.22 -13.02
CA LYS A 70 20.42 3.25 -14.11
C LYS A 70 21.04 1.95 -13.62
N VAL A 71 22.15 2.07 -12.87
CA VAL A 71 22.85 0.93 -12.26
C VAL A 71 21.93 0.22 -11.28
N THR A 72 21.28 0.96 -10.38
CA THR A 72 20.40 0.34 -9.37
C THR A 72 19.18 -0.33 -10.01
N ARG A 73 18.64 0.23 -11.11
CA ARG A 73 17.61 -0.45 -11.90
C ARG A 73 18.15 -1.74 -12.54
N MET A 74 19.33 -1.71 -13.13
CA MET A 74 19.93 -2.89 -13.75
C MET A 74 20.15 -4.03 -12.74
N ILE A 75 20.69 -3.73 -11.56
CA ILE A 75 20.90 -4.72 -10.50
C ILE A 75 19.57 -5.26 -9.99
N PHE A 76 18.56 -4.41 -9.84
CA PHE A 76 17.21 -4.83 -9.46
C PHE A 76 16.59 -5.81 -10.47
N GLU A 77 16.75 -5.54 -11.77
CA GLU A 77 16.30 -6.46 -12.82
C GLU A 77 17.06 -7.79 -12.80
N LYS A 78 18.39 -7.76 -12.52
CA LYS A 78 19.16 -9.00 -12.30
C LYS A 78 18.64 -9.81 -11.12
N CYS A 79 18.32 -9.15 -10.00
CA CYS A 79 17.69 -9.79 -8.83
C CYS A 79 16.38 -10.48 -9.24
N ARG A 80 15.51 -9.76 -9.99
CA ARG A 80 14.23 -10.29 -10.46
C ARG A 80 14.37 -11.51 -11.38
N ILE A 81 15.36 -11.50 -12.29
CA ILE A 81 15.61 -12.65 -13.19
C ILE A 81 16.05 -13.87 -12.39
N ILE A 82 16.92 -13.71 -11.39
CA ILE A 82 17.40 -14.83 -10.58
C ILE A 82 16.30 -15.38 -9.67
N GLU A 83 15.44 -14.51 -9.14
CA GLU A 83 14.26 -14.96 -8.40
C GLU A 83 13.30 -15.74 -9.31
N LEU A 84 13.18 -15.35 -10.58
CA LEU A 84 12.38 -16.09 -11.57
C LEU A 84 12.96 -17.46 -11.88
N THR A 85 14.28 -17.57 -12.06
CA THR A 85 14.91 -18.88 -12.28
C THR A 85 14.77 -19.78 -11.05
N ARG A 86 14.93 -19.23 -9.84
CA ARG A 86 14.67 -19.95 -8.58
C ARG A 86 13.23 -20.44 -8.49
N PHE A 87 12.26 -19.59 -8.81
CA PHE A 87 10.84 -19.95 -8.79
C PHE A 87 10.55 -21.19 -9.62
N TRP A 88 10.97 -21.18 -10.90
CA TRP A 88 10.73 -22.31 -11.81
C TRP A 88 11.46 -23.58 -11.39
N LEU A 89 12.68 -23.48 -10.87
CA LEU A 89 13.42 -24.63 -10.35
C LEU A 89 12.77 -25.23 -9.11
N ILE A 90 12.28 -24.41 -8.18
CA ILE A 90 11.55 -24.88 -7.00
C ILE A 90 10.25 -25.57 -7.42
N VAL A 91 9.48 -24.98 -8.36
CA VAL A 91 8.26 -25.60 -8.89
C VAL A 91 8.57 -26.96 -9.53
N ALA A 92 9.58 -27.03 -10.41
CA ALA A 92 9.99 -28.27 -11.04
C ALA A 92 10.42 -29.32 -10.00
N SER A 93 11.19 -28.90 -8.98
CA SER A 93 11.63 -29.79 -7.90
C SER A 93 10.46 -30.34 -7.08
N VAL A 94 9.44 -29.53 -6.75
CA VAL A 94 8.25 -30.00 -6.04
C VAL A 94 7.44 -30.98 -6.88
N ILE A 95 7.25 -30.71 -8.18
CA ILE A 95 6.55 -31.62 -9.09
C ILE A 95 7.29 -32.96 -9.22
N LEU A 96 8.60 -32.92 -9.42
CA LEU A 96 9.42 -34.12 -9.51
C LEU A 96 9.39 -34.92 -8.21
N ASN A 97 9.34 -34.26 -7.06
CA ASN A 97 9.25 -34.93 -5.77
C ASN A 97 7.87 -35.57 -5.53
N ILE A 98 6.79 -34.96 -6.01
CA ILE A 98 5.45 -35.59 -6.03
C ILE A 98 5.49 -36.85 -6.90
N LEU A 99 6.11 -36.77 -8.08
CA LEU A 99 6.26 -37.91 -8.98
C LEU A 99 7.11 -39.01 -8.35
N GLU A 100 8.22 -38.66 -7.70
CA GLU A 100 9.08 -39.61 -6.99
C GLU A 100 8.33 -40.30 -5.87
N TYR A 101 7.56 -39.56 -5.07
CA TYR A 101 6.79 -40.12 -3.98
C TYR A 101 5.73 -41.12 -4.46
N GLU A 102 4.94 -40.74 -5.48
CA GLU A 102 3.92 -41.63 -6.06
C GLU A 102 4.56 -42.87 -6.71
N TYR A 103 5.69 -42.69 -7.40
CA TYR A 103 6.41 -43.77 -8.05
C TYR A 103 7.06 -44.71 -7.03
N SER A 104 7.67 -44.17 -5.98
CA SER A 104 8.28 -44.92 -4.87
C SER A 104 7.25 -45.80 -4.16
N PHE A 105 6.06 -45.26 -3.91
CA PHE A 105 4.96 -46.02 -3.34
C PHE A 105 4.45 -47.12 -4.29
N SER A 106 4.32 -46.85 -5.60
CA SER A 106 3.94 -47.86 -6.60
C SER A 106 4.97 -48.97 -6.74
N THR A 107 6.27 -48.63 -6.68
CA THR A 107 7.38 -49.58 -6.83
C THR A 107 7.46 -50.52 -5.63
N TYR A 108 7.09 -50.06 -4.43
CA TYR A 108 6.95 -50.93 -3.25
C TYR A 108 5.92 -52.06 -3.49
N LEU A 109 4.86 -51.79 -4.25
CA LEU A 109 3.82 -52.78 -4.57
C LEU A 109 4.20 -53.70 -5.74
N THR A 110 4.96 -53.21 -6.73
CA THR A 110 5.20 -53.91 -8.01
C THR A 110 6.62 -54.44 -8.22
N LYS A 111 7.60 -54.01 -7.40
CA LYS A 111 8.98 -54.51 -7.33
C LYS A 111 9.79 -54.54 -8.64
N ASN A 112 9.40 -53.78 -9.67
CA ASN A 112 9.96 -53.96 -11.01
C ASN A 112 10.95 -52.87 -11.47
N ILE A 113 11.05 -51.69 -10.81
CA ILE A 113 11.68 -50.52 -11.44
C ILE A 113 12.53 -49.64 -10.49
N GLU A 114 13.49 -50.25 -9.81
CA GLU A 114 14.36 -49.54 -8.86
C GLU A 114 15.36 -48.57 -9.53
N ASN A 115 15.78 -48.85 -10.77
CA ASN A 115 16.76 -48.04 -11.50
C ASN A 115 16.22 -46.67 -11.90
N GLU A 116 14.98 -46.59 -12.40
CA GLU A 116 14.35 -45.32 -12.79
C GLU A 116 14.13 -44.41 -11.58
N LEU A 117 13.74 -44.99 -10.44
CA LEU A 117 13.57 -44.27 -9.18
C LEU A 117 14.90 -43.69 -8.68
N ASN A 118 15.99 -44.44 -8.76
CA ASN A 118 17.30 -43.94 -8.36
C ASN A 118 17.74 -42.76 -9.26
N ILE A 119 17.49 -42.83 -10.57
CA ILE A 119 17.77 -41.72 -11.50
C ILE A 119 16.96 -40.47 -11.11
N LEU A 120 15.67 -40.64 -10.79
CA LEU A 120 14.80 -39.54 -10.37
C LEU A 120 15.28 -38.90 -9.06
N LEU A 121 15.72 -39.70 -8.09
CA LEU A 121 16.30 -39.21 -6.83
C LEU A 121 17.61 -38.42 -7.05
N TYR A 122 18.51 -38.90 -7.90
CA TYR A 122 19.72 -38.13 -8.26
C TYR A 122 19.38 -36.81 -8.95
N LEU A 123 18.34 -36.79 -9.80
CA LEU A 123 17.86 -35.58 -10.46
C LEU A 123 17.29 -34.58 -9.46
N ILE A 124 16.43 -35.00 -8.53
CA ILE A 124 15.88 -34.14 -7.46
C ILE A 124 16.99 -33.57 -6.56
N PHE A 125 17.96 -34.42 -6.20
CA PHE A 125 19.09 -34.03 -5.37
C PHE A 125 19.96 -32.98 -6.07
N SER A 126 20.33 -33.19 -7.34
CA SER A 126 21.11 -32.24 -8.13
C SER A 126 20.39 -30.90 -8.33
N MET A 127 19.09 -30.91 -8.61
CA MET A 127 18.27 -29.70 -8.71
C MET A 127 18.23 -28.93 -7.38
N SER A 128 18.17 -29.64 -6.25
CA SER A 128 18.19 -29.03 -4.92
C SER A 128 19.53 -28.33 -4.62
N ILE A 129 20.66 -28.93 -5.03
CA ILE A 129 21.99 -28.30 -4.93
C ILE A 129 22.05 -27.01 -5.76
N ILE A 130 21.52 -27.04 -6.99
CA ILE A 130 21.46 -25.85 -7.86
C ILE A 130 20.60 -24.75 -7.21
N ILE A 131 19.46 -25.10 -6.60
CA ILE A 131 18.59 -24.15 -5.88
C ILE A 131 19.32 -23.53 -4.68
N ILE A 132 20.10 -24.31 -3.92
CA ILE A 132 20.91 -23.80 -2.80
C ILE A 132 21.92 -22.77 -3.31
N PHE A 133 22.66 -23.09 -4.37
CA PHE A 133 23.66 -22.19 -4.95
C PHE A 133 23.02 -20.90 -5.50
N LEU A 134 21.90 -21.01 -6.22
CA LEU A 134 21.15 -19.85 -6.70
C LEU A 134 20.57 -19.00 -5.58
N THR A 135 20.20 -19.61 -4.46
CA THR A 135 19.73 -18.87 -3.27
C THR A 135 20.86 -18.03 -2.68
N ILE A 136 22.07 -18.60 -2.54
CA ILE A 136 23.25 -17.85 -2.08
C ILE A 136 23.56 -16.68 -3.04
N ILE A 137 23.56 -16.93 -4.35
CA ILE A 137 23.76 -15.89 -5.37
C ILE A 137 22.68 -14.80 -5.30
N SER A 138 21.42 -15.18 -5.12
CA SER A 138 20.31 -14.24 -5.01
C SER A 138 20.50 -13.28 -3.85
N TYR A 139 20.91 -13.78 -2.67
CA TYR A 139 21.21 -12.95 -1.50
C TYR A 139 22.47 -12.09 -1.67
N GLN A 140 23.48 -12.57 -2.40
CA GLN A 140 24.65 -11.75 -2.76
C GLN A 140 24.25 -10.57 -3.66
N ILE A 141 23.36 -10.79 -4.64
CA ILE A 141 22.89 -9.74 -5.55
C ILE A 141 21.93 -8.77 -4.85
N GLU A 142 21.10 -9.27 -3.93
CA GLU A 142 20.27 -8.42 -3.07
C GLU A 142 21.14 -7.52 -2.19
N LEU A 143 22.27 -8.03 -1.66
CA LEU A 143 23.24 -7.23 -0.93
C LEU A 143 23.85 -6.13 -1.85
N GLU A 144 24.28 -6.50 -3.06
CA GLU A 144 24.80 -5.53 -4.05
C GLU A 144 23.76 -4.47 -4.42
N TYR A 145 22.48 -4.84 -4.55
CA TYR A 145 21.38 -3.89 -4.74
C TYR A 145 21.24 -2.91 -3.56
N ARG A 146 21.34 -3.39 -2.32
CA ARG A 146 21.26 -2.55 -1.13
C ARG A 146 22.48 -1.63 -0.96
N LYS A 147 23.65 -2.06 -1.41
CA LYS A 147 24.86 -1.21 -1.51
C LYS A 147 24.71 -0.14 -2.58
N SER A 148 24.24 -0.51 -3.79
CA SER A 148 24.09 0.43 -4.91
C SER A 148 23.04 1.51 -4.60
N SER A 149 21.97 1.13 -3.89
CA SER A 149 20.93 2.03 -3.40
C SER A 149 21.31 2.79 -2.12
N ARG A 150 22.53 2.61 -1.61
CA ARG A 150 23.11 3.30 -0.44
C ARG A 150 22.31 3.13 0.86
N ILE A 151 21.54 2.05 0.96
CA ILE A 151 20.88 1.67 2.21
C ILE A 151 21.92 1.13 3.19
N ILE A 152 22.92 0.42 2.66
CA ILE A 152 23.98 -0.24 3.40
C ILE A 152 25.34 0.31 2.94
N SER A 153 26.31 0.34 3.86
CA SER A 153 27.70 0.72 3.55
C SER A 153 28.29 -0.19 2.45
N GLN A 154 29.09 0.40 1.55
CA GLN A 154 29.73 -0.33 0.43
C GLN A 154 30.64 -1.47 0.89
N LYS A 155 31.25 -1.34 2.09
CA LYS A 155 32.15 -2.34 2.67
C LYS A 155 31.43 -3.44 3.46
N ALA A 156 30.12 -3.33 3.66
CA ALA A 156 29.39 -4.29 4.48
C ALA A 156 29.37 -5.67 3.80
N THR A 157 29.61 -6.70 4.60
CA THR A 157 29.48 -8.10 4.19
C THR A 157 28.09 -8.62 4.55
N LEU A 158 27.72 -9.76 3.95
CA LEU A 158 26.41 -10.39 4.17
C LEU A 158 26.19 -10.74 5.66
N ILE A 159 27.24 -11.19 6.34
CA ILE A 159 27.22 -11.60 7.76
C ILE A 159 26.90 -10.42 8.69
N GLN A 160 27.37 -9.22 8.36
CA GLN A 160 27.12 -8.01 9.15
C GLN A 160 25.69 -7.47 8.96
N THR A 161 24.98 -7.95 7.94
CA THR A 161 23.65 -7.46 7.56
C THR A 161 22.58 -8.41 8.10
N SER A 162 21.36 -7.90 8.35
CA SER A 162 20.21 -8.74 8.73
C SER A 162 19.85 -9.84 7.71
N LEU A 163 20.36 -9.72 6.47
CA LEU A 163 20.15 -10.67 5.37
C LEU A 163 20.67 -12.08 5.66
N ILE A 164 21.65 -12.24 6.56
CA ILE A 164 22.17 -13.58 6.89
C ILE A 164 21.10 -14.46 7.52
N TRP A 165 20.24 -13.89 8.37
CA TRP A 165 19.18 -14.63 9.04
C TRP A 165 18.11 -15.06 8.04
N ASP A 166 17.73 -14.17 7.12
CA ASP A 166 16.80 -14.48 6.03
C ASP A 166 17.36 -15.61 5.14
N LEU A 167 18.66 -15.55 4.80
CA LEU A 167 19.34 -16.60 4.03
C LEU A 167 19.37 -17.95 4.79
N LEU A 168 19.71 -17.95 6.07
CA LEU A 168 19.78 -19.18 6.88
C LEU A 168 18.42 -19.86 6.99
N VAL A 169 17.35 -19.09 7.21
CA VAL A 169 15.98 -19.62 7.26
C VAL A 169 15.59 -20.24 5.92
N GLU A 170 15.87 -19.57 4.80
CA GLU A 170 15.60 -20.15 3.47
C GLU A 170 16.41 -21.42 3.22
N LEU A 171 17.69 -21.46 3.62
CA LEU A 171 18.53 -22.65 3.48
C LEU A 171 18.03 -23.82 4.31
N ILE A 172 17.57 -23.60 5.55
CA ILE A 172 16.98 -24.63 6.41
C ILE A 172 15.74 -25.27 5.75
N ILE A 173 14.96 -24.49 5.01
CA ILE A 173 13.77 -24.99 4.29
C ILE A 173 14.16 -25.74 3.02
N ILE A 174 15.26 -25.35 2.35
CA ILE A 174 15.69 -25.95 1.08
C ILE A 174 16.50 -27.24 1.30
N ILE A 175 17.34 -27.32 2.33
CA ILE A 175 18.25 -28.46 2.55
C ILE A 175 17.52 -29.82 2.61
N PRO A 176 16.38 -29.97 3.33
CA PRO A 176 15.64 -31.22 3.35
C PRO A 176 15.14 -31.56 1.94
N THR A 177 15.63 -32.67 1.39
CA THR A 177 15.28 -33.15 0.06
C THR A 177 15.44 -34.67 -0.02
N SER A 178 14.54 -35.32 -0.73
CA SER A 178 14.67 -36.75 -1.05
C SER A 178 15.98 -36.99 -1.78
N ASN A 179 16.74 -37.96 -1.32
CA ASN A 179 18.06 -38.25 -1.88
C ASN A 179 18.25 -39.78 -2.02
N PRO A 180 19.14 -40.22 -2.92
CA PRO A 180 19.36 -41.64 -3.17
C PRO A 180 20.05 -42.35 -2.01
N PHE A 181 20.77 -41.63 -1.14
CA PHE A 181 21.53 -42.21 -0.04
C PHE A 181 20.66 -42.59 1.17
N THR A 182 19.49 -41.97 1.33
CA THR A 182 18.57 -42.21 2.45
C THR A 182 17.42 -43.16 2.13
N LYS A 183 17.42 -43.80 0.95
CA LYS A 183 16.34 -44.66 0.46
C LYS A 183 16.05 -45.88 1.35
N ASP A 184 17.11 -46.51 1.87
CA ASP A 184 17.01 -47.81 2.57
C ASP A 184 16.86 -47.68 4.10
N TYR A 185 16.76 -46.44 4.60
CA TYR A 185 16.62 -46.19 6.03
C TYR A 185 15.15 -45.96 6.39
N TYR A 186 14.73 -46.60 7.48
CA TYR A 186 13.35 -46.59 7.96
C TYR A 186 13.26 -46.11 9.40
N VAL A 187 12.20 -45.38 9.72
CA VAL A 187 11.84 -44.95 11.07
C VAL A 187 10.55 -45.67 11.45
N THR A 188 10.63 -46.55 12.44
CA THR A 188 9.46 -47.27 12.95
C THR A 188 8.70 -46.45 13.98
N PHE A 189 7.38 -46.62 14.02
CA PHE A 189 6.50 -46.02 15.01
C PHE A 189 5.37 -46.98 15.37
N ASN A 190 4.88 -46.88 16.60
CA ASN A 190 3.74 -47.65 17.07
C ASN A 190 2.46 -46.92 16.66
N GLN A 191 1.60 -47.58 15.90
CA GLN A 191 0.32 -46.97 15.54
C GLN A 191 -0.55 -46.81 16.78
N ARG A 192 -1.02 -45.58 17.04
CA ARG A 192 -1.94 -45.34 18.15
C ARG A 192 -3.28 -46.01 17.89
N GLY A 193 -3.75 -46.82 18.83
CA GLY A 193 -5.01 -47.56 18.70
C GLY A 193 -4.90 -48.90 17.95
N SER A 194 -3.68 -49.31 17.58
CA SER A 194 -3.38 -50.66 17.08
C SER A 194 -2.11 -51.19 17.77
N SER A 195 -1.94 -52.51 17.86
CA SER A 195 -0.70 -53.13 18.33
C SER A 195 0.36 -53.28 17.23
N GLU A 196 0.09 -52.76 16.03
CA GLU A 196 1.00 -52.88 14.90
C GLU A 196 2.08 -51.80 14.87
N ILE A 197 3.30 -52.25 14.56
CA ILE A 197 4.46 -51.40 14.30
C ILE A 197 4.46 -51.06 12.81
N ARG A 198 4.51 -49.77 12.50
CA ARG A 198 4.57 -49.24 11.13
C ARG A 198 5.87 -48.49 10.91
N PHE A 199 6.17 -48.12 9.67
CA PHE A 199 7.41 -47.41 9.35
C PHE A 199 7.23 -46.35 8.26
N TYR A 200 7.96 -45.25 8.42
CA TYR A 200 8.24 -44.26 7.38
C TYR A 200 9.62 -44.53 6.77
N THR A 201 9.79 -44.31 5.48
CA THR A 201 11.14 -44.17 4.92
C THR A 201 11.68 -42.77 5.21
N ILE A 202 12.99 -42.60 5.35
CA ILE A 202 13.57 -41.26 5.59
C ILE A 202 13.22 -40.31 4.43
N ASN A 203 13.15 -40.80 3.20
CA ASN A 203 12.75 -40.00 2.02
C ASN A 203 11.31 -39.47 2.13
N GLU A 204 10.40 -40.20 2.77
CA GLU A 204 9.03 -39.72 3.00
C GLU A 204 9.00 -38.55 4.00
N ILE A 205 9.80 -38.63 5.06
CA ILE A 205 9.94 -37.54 6.04
C ILE A 205 10.58 -36.32 5.38
N LEU A 206 11.62 -36.52 4.57
CA LEU A 206 12.27 -35.44 3.82
C LEU A 206 11.31 -34.82 2.80
N THR A 207 10.50 -35.62 2.12
CA THR A 207 9.42 -35.16 1.24
C THR A 207 8.39 -34.33 2.00
N TYR A 208 7.93 -34.79 3.16
CA TYR A 208 7.02 -34.04 4.02
C TYR A 208 7.57 -32.65 4.40
N ILE A 209 8.86 -32.58 4.77
CA ILE A 209 9.52 -31.32 5.10
C ILE A 209 9.74 -30.46 3.83
N MET A 210 10.02 -31.08 2.68
CA MET A 210 10.22 -30.39 1.42
C MET A 210 8.96 -29.63 0.95
N PHE A 211 7.75 -30.05 1.35
CA PHE A 211 6.52 -29.30 1.04
C PHE A 211 6.47 -27.89 1.64
N PHE A 212 7.25 -27.61 2.69
CA PHE A 212 7.40 -26.24 3.21
C PHE A 212 8.09 -25.29 2.21
N ARG A 213 8.72 -25.80 1.13
CA ARG A 213 9.23 -24.97 0.03
C ARG A 213 8.12 -24.19 -0.71
N LEU A 214 6.85 -24.62 -0.62
CA LEU A 214 5.72 -23.86 -1.19
C LEU A 214 5.60 -22.44 -0.57
N TYR A 215 6.01 -22.26 0.69
CA TYR A 215 6.07 -20.92 1.30
C TYR A 215 7.12 -20.01 0.64
N LEU A 216 8.24 -20.59 0.17
CA LEU A 216 9.24 -19.84 -0.59
C LEU A 216 8.66 -19.37 -1.93
N LEU A 217 7.86 -20.20 -2.60
CA LEU A 217 7.16 -19.81 -3.82
C LEU A 217 6.18 -18.65 -3.59
N LEU A 218 5.48 -18.63 -2.45
CA LEU A 218 4.63 -17.49 -2.08
C LEU A 218 5.46 -16.22 -1.91
N ASN A 219 6.57 -16.29 -1.16
CA ASN A 219 7.47 -15.15 -0.94
C ASN A 219 8.05 -14.61 -2.27
N ILE A 220 8.52 -15.50 -3.14
CA ILE A 220 9.07 -15.13 -4.46
C ILE A 220 7.95 -14.62 -5.39
N GLY A 221 6.76 -15.21 -5.34
CA GLY A 221 5.58 -14.77 -6.10
C GLY A 221 5.20 -13.31 -5.83
N PHE A 222 5.33 -12.84 -4.59
CA PHE A 222 5.12 -11.43 -4.26
C PHE A 222 6.17 -10.50 -4.87
N LYS A 223 7.39 -10.98 -5.17
CA LYS A 223 8.44 -10.21 -5.86
C LYS A 223 8.15 -10.03 -7.37
N PHE A 224 7.26 -10.81 -7.97
CA PHE A 224 6.86 -10.65 -9.38
C PHE A 224 5.71 -9.68 -9.60
N GLN A 225 5.09 -9.21 -8.53
CA GLN A 225 4.02 -8.22 -8.64
C GLN A 225 4.55 -6.93 -9.27
N SER A 226 3.73 -6.29 -10.10
CA SER A 226 4.09 -5.03 -10.79
C SER A 226 4.57 -3.94 -9.82
N TYR A 227 4.05 -3.97 -8.57
CA TYR A 227 4.42 -3.05 -7.51
C TYR A 227 5.79 -3.32 -6.87
N TYR A 228 6.37 -4.51 -7.07
CA TYR A 228 7.73 -4.79 -6.64
C TYR A 228 8.71 -4.24 -7.68
N SER A 229 8.93 -2.91 -7.64
CA SER A 229 9.79 -2.19 -8.58
C SER A 229 10.79 -1.29 -7.87
N ASN A 230 11.94 -1.05 -8.51
CA ASN A 230 12.95 -0.11 -7.99
C ASN A 230 12.41 1.32 -7.79
N ARG A 231 11.38 1.72 -8.56
CA ARG A 231 10.71 3.02 -8.37
C ARG A 231 10.00 3.08 -7.03
N ILE A 232 9.24 2.04 -6.70
CA ILE A 232 8.51 1.94 -5.43
C ILE A 232 9.49 1.78 -4.27
N GLY A 233 10.60 1.05 -4.46
CA GLY A 233 11.69 1.00 -3.49
C GLY A 233 12.24 2.40 -3.12
N ARG A 234 12.44 3.29 -4.11
CA ARG A 234 12.83 4.69 -3.88
C ARG A 234 11.78 5.49 -3.11
N VAL A 235 10.50 5.33 -3.47
CA VAL A 235 9.39 5.98 -2.75
C VAL A 235 9.33 5.49 -1.30
N CYS A 236 9.49 4.19 -1.06
CA CYS A 236 9.50 3.64 0.28
C CYS A 236 10.64 4.25 1.13
N ARG A 237 11.83 4.43 0.53
CA ARG A 237 12.96 5.11 1.19
C ARG A 237 12.66 6.56 1.56
N LEU A 238 11.97 7.31 0.69
CA LEU A 238 11.57 8.69 0.97
C LEU A 238 10.69 8.79 2.22
N TYR A 239 9.79 7.81 2.40
CA TYR A 239 8.90 7.71 3.56
C TYR A 239 9.46 6.84 4.70
N GLN A 240 10.75 6.46 4.65
CA GLN A 240 11.41 5.63 5.67
C GLN A 240 10.71 4.29 5.95
N THR A 241 10.07 3.71 4.93
CA THR A 241 9.38 2.43 5.02
C THR A 241 10.24 1.30 4.43
N ARG A 242 10.16 0.11 5.04
CA ARG A 242 10.88 -1.08 4.56
C ARG A 242 10.25 -1.61 3.28
N PHE A 243 11.00 -1.56 2.18
CA PHE A 243 10.62 -2.21 0.93
C PHE A 243 10.86 -3.72 1.04
N GLY A 244 9.82 -4.53 0.85
CA GLY A 244 9.90 -5.99 0.96
C GLY A 244 8.58 -6.67 0.63
N THR A 245 8.59 -8.00 0.68
CA THR A 245 7.44 -8.85 0.30
C THR A 245 6.24 -8.68 1.23
N HIS A 246 6.46 -8.38 2.51
CA HIS A 246 5.40 -8.04 3.47
C HIS A 246 4.59 -6.79 3.05
N LEU A 247 5.24 -5.76 2.48
CA LEU A 247 4.54 -4.60 1.94
C LEU A 247 3.74 -4.99 0.69
N MET A 248 4.30 -5.85 -0.17
CA MET A 248 3.62 -6.32 -1.37
C MET A 248 2.37 -7.12 -1.02
N LEU A 249 2.42 -7.99 -0.02
CA LEU A 249 1.25 -8.72 0.48
C LEU A 249 0.12 -7.74 0.88
N LYS A 250 0.43 -6.71 1.67
CA LYS A 250 -0.55 -5.68 2.07
C LYS A 250 -1.14 -4.94 0.87
N LEU A 251 -0.32 -4.59 -0.12
CA LEU A 251 -0.78 -3.91 -1.33
C LEU A 251 -1.68 -4.81 -2.17
N CYS A 252 -1.32 -6.08 -2.32
CA CYS A 252 -2.10 -7.08 -3.02
C CYS A 252 -3.48 -7.29 -2.36
N ILE A 253 -3.53 -7.44 -1.03
CA ILE A 253 -4.79 -7.56 -0.28
C ILE A 253 -5.67 -6.33 -0.46
N ARG A 254 -5.08 -5.13 -0.46
CA ARG A 254 -5.84 -3.88 -0.63
C ARG A 254 -6.42 -3.72 -2.05
N GLN A 255 -5.67 -4.11 -3.07
CA GLN A 255 -6.06 -3.88 -4.46
C GLN A 255 -6.92 -5.00 -5.04
N PHE A 256 -6.56 -6.25 -4.74
CA PHE A 256 -7.24 -7.45 -5.25
C PHE A 256 -7.53 -8.42 -4.08
N PRO A 257 -8.41 -8.03 -3.14
CA PRO A 257 -8.65 -8.77 -1.90
C PRO A 257 -9.08 -10.22 -2.13
N PHE A 258 -10.10 -10.44 -2.96
CA PHE A 258 -10.63 -11.79 -3.19
C PHE A 258 -9.68 -12.68 -3.98
N TYR A 259 -9.03 -12.15 -5.02
CA TYR A 259 -8.06 -12.93 -5.80
C TYR A 259 -6.87 -13.39 -4.95
N THR A 260 -6.34 -12.51 -4.12
CA THR A 260 -5.18 -12.81 -3.27
C THR A 260 -5.52 -13.80 -2.17
N LEU A 261 -6.68 -13.64 -1.53
CA LEU A 261 -7.16 -14.56 -0.52
C LEU A 261 -7.49 -15.95 -1.10
N SER A 262 -8.19 -16.01 -2.24
CA SER A 262 -8.49 -17.28 -2.91
C SER A 262 -7.21 -18.02 -3.32
N TRP A 263 -6.21 -17.29 -3.82
CA TRP A 263 -4.91 -17.89 -4.14
C TRP A 263 -4.21 -18.46 -2.90
N LEU A 264 -4.14 -17.71 -1.80
CA LEU A 264 -3.57 -18.19 -0.53
C LEU A 264 -4.33 -19.42 -0.01
N PHE A 265 -5.66 -19.42 -0.10
CA PHE A 265 -6.48 -20.56 0.30
C PHE A 265 -6.16 -21.81 -0.52
N ILE A 266 -6.10 -21.71 -1.85
CA ILE A 266 -5.79 -22.84 -2.74
C ILE A 266 -4.38 -23.40 -2.46
N VAL A 267 -3.38 -22.54 -2.32
CA VAL A 267 -2.00 -22.97 -2.02
C VAL A 267 -1.93 -23.71 -0.69
N GLY A 268 -2.58 -23.17 0.36
CA GLY A 268 -2.62 -23.84 1.66
C GLY A 268 -3.38 -25.16 1.63
N LEU A 269 -4.50 -25.22 0.91
CA LEU A 269 -5.29 -26.45 0.75
C LEU A 269 -4.46 -27.55 0.09
N ILE A 270 -3.77 -27.24 -1.02
CA ILE A 270 -2.90 -28.20 -1.71
C ILE A 270 -1.77 -28.66 -0.80
N GLN A 271 -1.11 -27.73 -0.10
CA GLN A 271 0.01 -28.03 0.79
C GLN A 271 -0.39 -29.00 1.91
N TYR A 272 -1.41 -28.67 2.70
CA TYR A 272 -1.80 -29.50 3.85
C TYR A 272 -2.48 -30.81 3.42
N THR A 273 -3.19 -30.81 2.29
CA THR A 273 -3.76 -32.05 1.72
C THR A 273 -2.67 -33.07 1.43
N TYR A 274 -1.59 -32.64 0.75
CA TYR A 274 -0.53 -33.55 0.37
C TYR A 274 0.37 -33.94 1.56
N GLN A 275 0.58 -33.03 2.52
CA GLN A 275 1.28 -33.37 3.77
C GLN A 275 0.52 -34.41 4.60
N LEU A 276 -0.80 -34.29 4.71
CA LEU A 276 -1.65 -35.28 5.36
C LEU A 276 -1.59 -36.62 4.62
N GLU A 277 -1.66 -36.58 3.28
CA GLU A 277 -1.51 -37.78 2.44
C GLU A 277 -0.19 -38.50 2.74
N ILE A 278 0.94 -37.79 2.70
CA ILE A 278 2.25 -38.39 3.01
C ILE A 278 2.27 -39.03 4.39
N ALA A 279 1.70 -38.34 5.38
CA ALA A 279 1.73 -38.79 6.76
C ALA A 279 0.93 -40.08 7.01
N GLU A 280 -0.23 -40.23 6.37
CA GLU A 280 -1.13 -41.38 6.59
C GLU A 280 -0.86 -42.56 5.65
N ARG A 281 -0.06 -42.39 4.58
CA ARG A 281 0.21 -43.49 3.62
C ARG A 281 0.91 -44.74 4.15
N PRO A 282 1.78 -44.70 5.18
CA PRO A 282 2.29 -45.93 5.78
C PRO A 282 1.17 -46.84 6.32
N LEU A 283 -0.04 -46.29 6.51
CA LEU A 283 -1.16 -47.08 6.97
C LEU A 283 -1.60 -48.16 5.96
N LEU A 284 -1.30 -47.95 4.68
CA LEU A 284 -1.68 -48.82 3.56
C LEU A 284 -0.73 -50.01 3.37
N ARG A 285 0.42 -50.06 4.08
CA ARG A 285 1.48 -51.06 3.85
C ARG A 285 1.21 -52.45 4.45
N THR A 286 0.33 -52.59 5.44
CA THR A 286 0.18 -53.83 6.22
C THR A 286 -1.25 -54.36 6.36
N PHE A 287 -2.23 -53.86 5.60
CA PHE A 287 -3.62 -54.34 5.69
C PHE A 287 -4.30 -54.57 4.34
N ASP A 288 -5.07 -55.67 4.27
CA ASP A 288 -6.15 -55.96 3.29
C ASP A 288 -7.36 -54.99 3.37
N VAL A 289 -7.25 -53.87 4.10
CA VAL A 289 -8.24 -52.79 4.06
C VAL A 289 -7.92 -51.88 2.87
N ILE A 290 -7.93 -52.48 1.69
CA ILE A 290 -7.52 -51.94 0.39
C ILE A 290 -8.48 -50.86 -0.16
N ASN A 291 -9.44 -50.35 0.62
CA ASN A 291 -10.51 -49.49 0.05
C ASN A 291 -10.65 -48.06 0.59
N TYR A 292 -9.88 -47.56 1.56
CA TYR A 292 -10.36 -46.41 2.35
C TYR A 292 -9.48 -45.17 2.54
N TYR A 293 -8.34 -44.97 1.85
CA TYR A 293 -7.62 -43.68 1.88
C TYR A 293 -7.15 -43.27 0.48
N ASN A 294 -7.77 -42.23 -0.08
CA ASN A 294 -7.45 -41.62 -1.37
C ASN A 294 -7.10 -40.16 -1.13
N ILE A 295 -6.33 -39.55 -2.04
CA ILE A 295 -6.05 -38.10 -2.02
C ILE A 295 -7.33 -37.25 -1.90
N THR A 296 -8.46 -37.73 -2.43
CA THR A 296 -9.79 -37.11 -2.30
C THR A 296 -10.26 -37.04 -0.85
N LYS A 297 -9.97 -38.05 -0.03
CA LYS A 297 -10.30 -38.06 1.40
C LYS A 297 -9.36 -37.14 2.19
N SER A 298 -8.07 -37.15 1.88
CA SER A 298 -7.13 -36.17 2.43
C SER A 298 -7.57 -34.73 2.12
N LEU A 299 -8.04 -34.49 0.90
CA LEU A 299 -8.56 -33.20 0.47
C LEU A 299 -9.84 -32.83 1.22
N TRP A 300 -10.77 -33.77 1.37
CA TRP A 300 -12.00 -33.57 2.14
C TRP A 300 -11.70 -33.21 3.60
N VAL A 301 -10.89 -34.01 4.29
CA VAL A 301 -10.47 -33.78 5.68
C VAL A 301 -9.77 -32.43 5.84
N THR A 302 -8.88 -32.11 4.90
CA THR A 302 -8.15 -30.82 4.93
C THR A 302 -9.11 -29.65 4.74
N MET A 303 -10.02 -29.73 3.77
CA MET A 303 -11.00 -28.69 3.49
C MET A 303 -11.92 -28.43 4.70
N ILE A 304 -12.51 -29.46 5.30
CA ILE A 304 -13.40 -29.31 6.46
C ILE A 304 -12.65 -28.81 7.70
N THR A 305 -11.36 -29.13 7.84
CA THR A 305 -10.55 -28.70 8.99
C THR A 305 -10.08 -27.24 8.84
N ILE A 306 -9.63 -26.83 7.64
CA ILE A 306 -9.30 -25.43 7.35
C ILE A 306 -10.54 -24.56 7.51
N ALA A 307 -11.71 -25.06 7.13
CA ALA A 307 -13.00 -24.40 7.34
C ALA A 307 -13.52 -24.48 8.79
N THR A 308 -12.80 -25.12 9.70
CA THR A 308 -13.15 -25.29 11.13
C THR A 308 -14.49 -26.01 11.38
N VAL A 309 -14.97 -26.82 10.42
CA VAL A 309 -16.21 -27.60 10.54
C VAL A 309 -15.98 -28.90 11.32
N GLY A 310 -15.01 -29.71 10.88
CA GLY A 310 -14.57 -30.92 11.59
C GLY A 310 -15.68 -31.95 11.86
N TYR A 311 -16.30 -32.51 10.81
CA TYR A 311 -17.35 -33.54 10.96
C TYR A 311 -16.90 -34.79 11.73
N GLY A 312 -15.61 -35.14 11.69
CA GLY A 312 -15.05 -36.30 12.40
C GLY A 312 -15.32 -37.65 11.73
N ASP A 313 -15.80 -37.64 10.49
CA ASP A 313 -15.98 -38.81 9.63
C ASP A 313 -14.64 -39.46 9.22
N PHE A 314 -13.63 -38.62 8.96
CA PHE A 314 -12.26 -39.04 8.72
C PHE A 314 -11.29 -38.17 9.54
N PHE A 315 -10.27 -38.78 10.13
CA PHE A 315 -9.30 -38.10 10.98
C PHE A 315 -7.91 -38.78 10.89
N PRO A 316 -6.80 -38.05 11.13
CA PRO A 316 -5.46 -38.61 11.08
C PRO A 316 -5.19 -39.57 12.23
N TYR A 317 -4.70 -40.77 11.91
CA TYR A 317 -4.29 -41.78 12.87
C TYR A 317 -2.83 -41.64 13.28
N THR A 318 -1.99 -41.07 12.41
CA THR A 318 -0.56 -40.89 12.65
C THR A 318 -0.27 -39.58 13.37
N ASP A 319 0.79 -39.55 14.19
CA ASP A 319 1.20 -38.32 14.88
C ASP A 319 1.67 -37.26 13.89
N LEU A 320 2.32 -37.66 12.78
CA LEU A 320 2.72 -36.74 11.71
C LEU A 320 1.49 -36.11 11.02
N GLY A 321 0.44 -36.89 10.76
CA GLY A 321 -0.81 -36.40 10.18
C GLY A 321 -1.53 -35.42 11.11
N ARG A 322 -1.51 -35.69 12.42
CA ARG A 322 -2.05 -34.78 13.44
C ARG A 322 -1.31 -33.45 13.50
N ILE A 323 0.03 -33.46 13.40
CA ILE A 323 0.83 -32.24 13.32
C ILE A 323 0.45 -31.46 12.06
N SER A 324 0.36 -32.12 10.90
CA SER A 324 -0.06 -31.48 9.65
C SER A 324 -1.43 -30.81 9.77
N MET A 325 -2.42 -31.53 10.31
CA MET A 325 -3.77 -30.99 10.49
C MET A 325 -3.84 -29.86 11.50
N THR A 326 -3.02 -29.91 12.55
CA THR A 326 -2.93 -28.82 13.53
C THR A 326 -2.36 -27.55 12.90
N LEU A 327 -1.31 -27.67 12.08
CA LEU A 327 -0.76 -26.55 11.31
C LEU A 327 -1.77 -26.01 10.28
N GLY A 328 -2.47 -26.91 9.60
CA GLY A 328 -3.55 -26.58 8.66
C GLY A 328 -4.69 -25.83 9.34
N LEU A 329 -5.06 -26.20 10.57
CA LEU A 329 -6.07 -25.50 11.37
C LEU A 329 -5.64 -24.05 11.67
N PHE A 330 -4.41 -23.84 12.18
CA PHE A 330 -3.91 -22.49 12.45
C PHE A 330 -3.86 -21.62 11.18
N TYR A 331 -3.48 -22.23 10.06
CA TYR A 331 -3.50 -21.57 8.76
C TYR A 331 -4.93 -21.18 8.34
N GLY A 332 -5.90 -22.10 8.45
CA GLY A 332 -7.30 -21.86 8.12
C GLY A 332 -7.93 -20.76 8.96
N VAL A 333 -7.68 -20.76 10.27
CA VAL A 333 -8.12 -19.68 11.19
C VAL A 333 -7.51 -18.32 10.77
N THR A 334 -6.25 -18.31 10.35
CA THR A 334 -5.61 -17.06 9.88
C THR A 334 -6.25 -16.54 8.60
N ILE A 335 -6.55 -17.41 7.64
CA ILE A 335 -7.19 -17.04 6.36
C ILE A 335 -8.64 -16.60 6.57
N THR A 336 -9.41 -17.29 7.41
CA THR A 336 -10.79 -16.90 7.74
C THR A 336 -10.84 -15.57 8.50
N SER A 337 -9.93 -15.34 9.45
CA SER A 337 -9.79 -14.04 10.11
C SER A 337 -9.48 -12.93 9.11
N LEU A 338 -8.53 -13.15 8.20
CA LEU A 338 -8.20 -12.18 7.15
C LEU A 338 -9.41 -11.89 6.22
N PHE A 339 -10.17 -12.92 5.85
CA PHE A 339 -11.39 -12.78 5.06
C PHE A 339 -12.42 -11.86 5.75
N THR A 340 -12.70 -12.11 7.03
CA THR A 340 -13.65 -11.30 7.80
C THR A 340 -13.21 -9.84 7.91
N ALA A 341 -11.91 -9.58 8.14
CA ALA A 341 -11.37 -8.23 8.19
C ALA A 341 -11.50 -7.49 6.85
N ILE A 342 -11.24 -8.18 5.74
CA ILE A 342 -11.40 -7.64 4.39
C ILE A 342 -12.88 -7.35 4.11
N LEU A 343 -13.78 -8.29 4.41
CA LEU A 343 -15.23 -8.10 4.23
C LEU A 343 -15.74 -6.92 5.04
N TYR A 344 -15.33 -6.82 6.31
CA TYR A 344 -15.70 -5.70 7.16
C TYR A 344 -15.29 -4.36 6.55
N ASN A 345 -14.04 -4.24 6.09
CA ASN A 345 -13.54 -3.02 5.46
C ASN A 345 -14.25 -2.69 4.14
N MET A 346 -14.73 -3.69 3.40
CA MET A 346 -15.49 -3.49 2.15
C MET A 346 -16.94 -3.08 2.41
N LEU A 347 -17.51 -3.47 3.55
CA LEU A 347 -18.85 -3.08 3.99
C LEU A 347 -18.86 -1.70 4.66
N GLN A 348 -17.68 -1.13 4.98
CA GLN A 348 -17.61 0.21 5.52
C GLN A 348 -18.09 1.23 4.48
N PRO A 349 -19.03 2.10 4.83
CA PRO A 349 -19.59 3.08 3.91
C PRO A 349 -18.52 4.03 3.39
N VAL A 350 -18.58 4.30 2.09
CA VAL A 350 -17.73 5.32 1.48
C VAL A 350 -18.15 6.70 2.01
N SER A 351 -17.25 7.69 2.00
CA SER A 351 -17.55 9.05 2.47
C SER A 351 -18.78 9.68 1.81
N GLY A 352 -19.13 9.28 0.59
CA GLY A 352 -20.36 9.72 -0.08
C GLY A 352 -21.62 9.04 0.48
N GLU A 353 -21.56 7.73 0.74
CA GLU A 353 -22.68 6.97 1.31
C GLU A 353 -23.01 7.42 2.73
N ASN A 354 -22.00 7.70 3.55
CA ASN A 354 -22.17 8.28 4.87
C ASN A 354 -22.96 9.61 4.83
N LYS A 355 -22.69 10.46 3.83
CA LYS A 355 -23.44 11.71 3.64
C LYS A 355 -24.90 11.43 3.28
N SER A 356 -25.12 10.50 2.36
CA SER A 356 -26.46 10.09 1.95
C SER A 356 -27.25 9.50 3.13
N TRP A 357 -26.63 8.67 3.97
CA TRP A 357 -27.25 8.12 5.18
C TRP A 357 -27.62 9.20 6.19
N ALA A 358 -26.71 10.14 6.46
CA ALA A 358 -27.00 11.27 7.34
C ALA A 358 -28.21 12.09 6.83
N LEU A 359 -28.32 12.33 5.52
CA LEU A 359 -29.48 13.02 4.93
C LEU A 359 -30.77 12.21 5.05
N LEU A 360 -30.71 10.89 4.85
CA LEU A 360 -31.87 10.01 5.04
C LEU A 360 -32.34 10.01 6.50
N ASP A 361 -31.43 9.98 7.46
CA ASP A 361 -31.76 10.03 8.88
C ASP A 361 -32.38 11.38 9.27
N LYS A 362 -31.84 12.49 8.76
CA LYS A 362 -32.46 13.82 8.90
C LYS A 362 -33.87 13.87 8.33
N THR A 363 -34.08 13.31 7.15
CA THR A 363 -35.40 13.26 6.51
C THR A 363 -36.39 12.42 7.31
N LYS A 364 -35.92 11.31 7.90
CA LYS A 364 -36.72 10.47 8.80
C LYS A 364 -37.11 11.21 10.08
N ILE A 365 -36.17 11.90 10.72
CA ILE A 365 -36.44 12.68 11.94
C ILE A 365 -37.41 13.82 11.65
N THR A 366 -37.21 14.59 10.57
CA THR A 366 -38.12 15.69 10.20
C THR A 366 -39.54 15.18 9.92
N LYS A 367 -39.69 14.03 9.26
CA LYS A 367 -41.01 13.38 9.06
C LYS A 367 -41.66 12.98 10.39
N ASN A 368 -40.90 12.39 11.30
CA ASN A 368 -41.39 12.03 12.64
C ASN A 368 -41.76 13.25 13.47
N MET A 369 -40.95 14.32 13.40
CA MET A 369 -41.23 15.59 14.06
C MET A 369 -42.51 16.22 13.52
N LYS A 370 -42.73 16.21 12.20
CA LYS A 370 -44.00 16.67 11.60
C LYS A 370 -45.21 15.87 12.11
N LYS A 371 -45.07 14.54 12.25
CA LYS A 371 -46.13 13.69 12.82
C LYS A 371 -46.41 14.02 14.29
N ALA A 372 -45.37 14.19 15.10
CA ALA A 372 -45.51 14.57 16.51
C ALA A 372 -46.15 15.96 16.65
N SER A 373 -45.72 16.94 15.84
CA SER A 373 -46.32 18.28 15.79
C SER A 373 -47.81 18.22 15.41
N SER A 374 -48.20 17.37 14.44
CA SER A 374 -49.60 17.18 14.09
C SER A 374 -50.43 16.64 15.26
N ASN A 375 -49.90 15.68 16.02
CA ASN A 375 -50.56 15.16 17.23
C ASN A 375 -50.66 16.24 18.32
N ILE A 376 -49.63 17.06 18.52
CA ILE A 376 -49.66 18.19 19.47
C ILE A 376 -50.81 19.14 19.11
N PHE A 377 -50.92 19.54 17.83
CA PHE A 377 -52.03 20.37 17.36
C PHE A 377 -53.40 19.71 17.59
N PHE A 378 -53.51 18.39 17.35
CA PHE A 378 -54.73 17.63 17.59
C PHE A 378 -55.13 17.62 19.07
N TYR A 379 -54.19 17.41 20.00
CA TYR A 379 -54.47 17.45 21.43
C TYR A 379 -54.80 18.87 21.91
N PHE A 380 -54.12 19.90 21.41
CA PHE A 380 -54.48 21.30 21.69
C PHE A 380 -55.90 21.62 21.23
N TYR A 381 -56.31 21.14 20.05
CA TYR A 381 -57.66 21.30 19.55
C TYR A 381 -58.69 20.58 20.43
N GLN A 382 -58.42 19.34 20.84
CA GLN A 382 -59.27 18.61 21.78
C GLN A 382 -59.45 19.35 23.10
N ILE A 383 -58.36 19.86 23.69
CA ILE A 383 -58.42 20.66 24.93
C ILE A 383 -59.31 21.89 24.72
N LYS A 384 -59.12 22.63 23.61
CA LYS A 384 -59.91 23.82 23.30
C LYS A 384 -61.40 23.49 23.12
N ASN A 385 -61.73 22.41 22.43
CA ASN A 385 -63.11 22.01 22.18
C ASN A 385 -63.79 21.55 23.47
N LYS A 386 -63.12 20.68 24.24
CA LYS A 386 -63.60 20.22 25.55
C LYS A 386 -63.78 21.37 26.54
N ARG A 387 -62.84 22.31 26.64
CA ARG A 387 -63.00 23.53 27.45
C ARG A 387 -64.22 24.38 27.04
N LYS A 388 -64.51 24.49 25.73
CA LYS A 388 -65.71 25.20 25.24
C LYS A 388 -67.01 24.48 25.59
N VAL A 389 -67.00 23.15 25.62
CA VAL A 389 -68.17 22.32 25.98
C VAL A 389 -68.37 22.33 27.50
N ALA A 390 -67.32 22.11 28.28
CA ALA A 390 -67.34 22.19 29.74
C ALA A 390 -67.83 23.56 30.25
N LYS A 391 -67.39 24.68 29.64
CA LYS A 391 -67.91 26.03 29.94
C LYS A 391 -69.40 26.20 29.61
N ARG A 392 -69.93 25.48 28.61
CA ARG A 392 -71.34 25.54 28.23
C ARG A 392 -72.23 24.67 29.11
N LEU A 393 -71.70 23.57 29.65
CA LEU A 393 -72.45 22.59 30.43
C LEU A 393 -72.19 22.69 31.96
N GLU A 394 -71.28 23.56 32.41
CA GLU A 394 -70.84 23.70 33.81
C GLU A 394 -70.31 22.40 34.44
N ILE A 395 -69.76 21.49 33.63
CA ILE A 395 -69.21 20.20 34.08
C ILE A 395 -67.70 20.31 34.32
N GLN A 396 -67.23 19.73 35.43
CA GLN A 396 -65.81 19.64 35.75
C GLN A 396 -65.17 18.45 35.01
N GLU A 397 -64.56 18.71 33.84
CA GLU A 397 -63.87 17.68 33.04
C GLU A 397 -62.42 17.46 33.50
N ASN A 398 -61.97 16.20 33.50
CA ASN A 398 -60.58 15.84 33.72
C ASN A 398 -59.76 15.90 32.40
N PHE A 399 -58.68 16.68 32.40
CA PHE A 399 -57.77 16.88 31.26
C PHE A 399 -56.42 16.14 31.40
N ASP A 400 -56.16 15.47 32.53
CA ASP A 400 -54.84 14.96 32.90
C ASP A 400 -54.26 14.01 31.85
N ASN A 401 -55.08 13.09 31.33
CA ASN A 401 -54.64 12.15 30.28
C ASN A 401 -54.28 12.87 28.97
N ILE A 402 -54.99 13.95 28.62
CA ILE A 402 -54.74 14.72 27.40
C ILE A 402 -53.47 15.57 27.58
N LEU A 403 -53.30 16.16 28.78
CA LEU A 403 -52.13 16.95 29.12
C LEU A 403 -50.87 16.09 29.16
N PHE A 404 -50.94 14.90 29.77
CA PHE A 404 -49.86 13.93 29.80
C PHE A 404 -49.41 13.51 28.40
N ASN A 405 -50.36 13.17 27.50
CA ASN A 405 -50.04 12.82 26.11
C ASN A 405 -49.44 14.01 25.33
N LEU A 406 -49.87 15.23 25.64
CA LEU A 406 -49.35 16.45 25.03
C LEU A 406 -47.90 16.74 25.50
N GLU A 407 -47.64 16.64 26.81
CA GLU A 407 -46.29 16.77 27.37
C GLU A 407 -45.34 15.72 26.82
N SER A 408 -45.81 14.47 26.68
CA SER A 408 -45.03 13.40 26.06
C SER A 408 -44.60 13.75 24.64
N HIS A 409 -45.53 14.20 23.79
CA HIS A 409 -45.18 14.55 22.40
C HIS A 409 -44.32 15.82 22.29
N LEU A 410 -44.47 16.80 23.18
CA LEU A 410 -43.56 17.95 23.25
C LEU A 410 -42.14 17.52 23.63
N SER A 411 -42.02 16.60 24.59
CA SER A 411 -40.74 15.99 24.96
C SER A 411 -40.12 15.23 23.78
N ASP A 412 -40.90 14.43 23.06
CA ASP A 412 -40.47 13.71 21.86
C ASP A 412 -39.91 14.66 20.81
N VAL A 413 -40.60 15.77 20.52
CA VAL A 413 -40.13 16.79 19.57
C VAL A 413 -38.81 17.41 20.04
N GLY A 414 -38.67 17.68 21.34
CA GLY A 414 -37.41 18.15 21.92
C GLY A 414 -36.25 17.17 21.76
N ILE A 415 -36.50 15.88 21.98
CA ILE A 415 -35.51 14.80 21.77
C ILE A 415 -35.16 14.68 20.29
N MET A 416 -36.15 14.67 19.40
CA MET A 416 -35.96 14.58 17.95
C MET A 416 -35.16 15.76 17.39
N ARG A 417 -35.37 16.98 17.90
CA ARG A 417 -34.58 18.16 17.53
C ARG A 417 -33.12 18.05 17.96
N ARG A 418 -32.84 17.44 19.12
CA ARG A 418 -31.47 17.12 19.55
C ARG A 418 -30.84 16.09 18.61
N MET A 419 -31.52 14.98 18.37
CA MET A 419 -31.03 13.95 17.44
C MET A 419 -30.76 14.49 16.03
N TYR A 420 -31.61 15.38 15.51
CA TYR A 420 -31.39 16.04 14.22
C TYR A 420 -30.07 16.85 14.18
N ARG A 421 -29.79 17.58 15.27
CA ARG A 421 -28.56 18.37 15.42
C ARG A 421 -27.34 17.47 15.67
N ASP A 422 -27.51 16.36 16.35
CA ASP A 422 -26.42 15.42 16.65
C ASP A 422 -25.99 14.62 15.42
N ILE A 423 -26.87 14.42 14.42
CA ILE A 423 -26.48 13.90 13.09
C ILE A 423 -25.53 14.87 12.38
N ASP A 424 -25.66 16.17 12.63
CA ASP A 424 -24.71 17.21 12.22
C ASP A 424 -23.51 17.35 13.18
N GLY A 425 -23.39 16.44 14.16
CA GLY A 425 -22.53 16.56 15.33
C GLY A 425 -21.12 17.03 15.01
N GLU A 426 -20.61 17.92 15.86
CA GLU A 426 -19.34 18.63 15.73
C GLU A 426 -18.17 17.76 15.24
N GLU A 427 -18.10 16.47 15.59
CA GLU A 427 -17.07 15.54 15.07
C GLU A 427 -17.14 15.32 13.55
N PHE A 428 -18.33 15.20 12.95
CA PHE A 428 -18.48 15.04 11.50
C PHE A 428 -18.12 16.35 10.79
N MET A 429 -18.62 17.49 11.27
CA MET A 429 -18.29 18.79 10.68
C MET A 429 -16.83 19.19 10.94
N GLU A 430 -16.21 18.83 12.07
CA GLU A 430 -14.78 19.00 12.32
C GLU A 430 -13.94 18.06 11.45
N MET A 431 -14.34 16.80 11.29
CA MET A 431 -13.65 15.85 10.41
C MET A 431 -13.75 16.30 8.95
N VAL A 432 -14.91 16.80 8.53
CA VAL A 432 -15.14 17.38 7.21
C VAL A 432 -14.33 18.67 7.06
N LYS A 433 -14.35 19.59 8.03
CA LYS A 433 -13.53 20.81 7.99
C LYS A 433 -12.02 20.50 7.98
N ARG A 434 -11.55 19.50 8.73
CA ARG A 434 -10.16 19.03 8.68
C ARG A 434 -9.83 18.47 7.31
N LYS A 435 -10.63 17.54 6.78
CA LYS A 435 -10.39 16.94 5.46
C LYS A 435 -10.49 17.95 4.31
N PHE A 436 -11.41 18.91 4.38
CA PHE A 436 -11.49 20.00 3.41
C PHE A 436 -10.34 21.00 3.57
N GLY A 437 -9.91 21.28 4.81
CA GLY A 437 -8.72 22.08 5.10
C GLY A 437 -7.46 21.46 4.51
N ASP A 438 -7.25 20.16 4.75
CA ASP A 438 -6.13 19.38 4.21
C ASP A 438 -6.18 19.32 2.68
N SER A 439 -7.36 19.15 2.08
CA SER A 439 -7.53 19.14 0.62
C SER A 439 -7.28 20.52 0.02
N ASN A 440 -7.76 21.61 0.63
CA ASN A 440 -7.49 22.98 0.18
C ASN A 440 -6.02 23.35 0.33
N HIS A 441 -5.35 22.90 1.39
CA HIS A 441 -3.91 23.05 1.55
C HIS A 441 -3.18 22.33 0.42
N SER A 442 -3.58 21.08 0.14
CA SER A 442 -3.02 20.30 -0.97
C SER A 442 -3.24 20.97 -2.33
N PHE A 443 -4.42 21.57 -2.56
CA PHE A 443 -4.70 22.34 -3.78
C PHE A 443 -3.85 23.61 -3.88
N LYS A 444 -3.68 24.35 -2.77
CA LYS A 444 -2.80 25.52 -2.72
C LYS A 444 -1.35 25.13 -3.02
N ASP A 445 -0.87 24.04 -2.43
CA ASP A 445 0.46 23.52 -2.70
C ASP A 445 0.62 23.14 -4.18
N LEU A 446 -0.39 22.49 -4.76
CA LEU A 446 -0.42 22.14 -6.19
C LEU A 446 -0.38 23.38 -7.10
N ILE A 447 -1.17 24.41 -6.79
CA ILE A 447 -1.17 25.68 -7.52
C ILE A 447 0.21 26.35 -7.40
N GLN A 448 0.81 26.34 -6.21
CA GLN A 448 2.13 26.92 -5.98
C GLN A 448 3.23 26.14 -6.74
N TYR A 449 3.13 24.81 -6.80
CA TYR A 449 4.00 23.97 -7.63
C TYR A 449 3.84 24.27 -9.12
N LEU A 450 2.60 24.43 -9.60
CA LEU A 450 2.31 24.79 -10.99
C LEU A 450 2.86 26.18 -11.34
N GLN A 451 2.74 27.16 -10.45
CA GLN A 451 3.34 28.49 -10.62
C GLN A 451 4.86 28.41 -10.71
N LYS A 452 5.52 27.69 -9.79
CA LYS A 452 6.98 27.48 -9.84
C LYS A 452 7.45 26.79 -11.12
N MET A 453 6.68 25.81 -11.61
CA MET A 453 6.95 25.15 -12.89
C MET A 453 6.81 26.12 -14.07
N MET A 454 5.80 26.99 -14.07
CA MET A 454 5.64 28.01 -15.12
C MET A 454 6.77 29.04 -15.10
N GLU A 455 7.20 29.50 -13.92
CA GLU A 455 8.34 30.41 -13.78
C GLU A 455 9.64 29.77 -14.28
N GLN A 456 9.88 28.49 -13.95
CA GLN A 456 11.02 27.74 -14.46
C GLN A 456 10.96 27.60 -15.99
N HIS A 457 9.80 27.29 -16.55
CA HIS A 457 9.61 27.25 -18.00
C HIS A 457 9.85 28.63 -18.65
N GLN A 458 9.37 29.72 -18.07
CA GLN A 458 9.65 31.07 -18.56
C GLN A 458 11.14 31.43 -18.47
N LEU A 459 11.83 31.06 -17.39
CA LEU A 459 13.28 31.24 -17.27
C LEU A 459 14.05 30.42 -18.32
N ILE A 460 13.63 29.20 -18.58
CA ILE A 460 14.20 28.37 -19.64
C ILE A 460 13.97 29.00 -21.01
N LEU A 461 12.74 29.48 -21.30
CA LEU A 461 12.43 30.18 -22.54
C LEU A 461 13.25 31.47 -22.70
N ASN A 462 13.33 32.31 -21.66
CA ASN A 462 14.14 33.54 -21.68
C ASN A 462 15.64 33.24 -21.84
N ASN A 463 16.13 32.15 -21.24
CA ASN A 463 17.52 31.72 -21.43
C ASN A 463 17.75 31.13 -22.82
N LEU A 464 16.75 30.49 -23.42
CA LEU A 464 16.80 30.02 -24.81
C LEU A 464 16.75 31.20 -25.81
N GLU A 465 15.95 32.22 -25.56
CA GLU A 465 15.91 33.47 -26.33
C GLU A 465 17.23 34.25 -26.21
N LYS A 466 17.76 34.43 -25.00
CA LYS A 466 19.09 35.05 -24.79
C LYS A 466 20.22 34.28 -25.45
N ASN A 467 20.11 32.96 -25.55
CA ASN A 467 21.07 32.12 -26.28
C ASN A 467 20.86 32.15 -27.81
N GLN A 468 19.69 32.58 -28.29
CA GLN A 468 19.40 32.77 -29.72
C GLN A 468 19.90 34.11 -30.28
N ASP A 469 20.32 35.06 -29.45
CA ASP A 469 20.91 36.33 -29.87
C ASP A 469 22.40 36.24 -30.29
N LEU A 470 23.01 35.06 -30.28
CA LEU A 470 24.29 34.77 -30.93
C LEU A 470 24.05 34.11 -32.30
N GLN A 471 23.67 34.93 -33.27
CA GLN A 471 23.67 34.73 -34.73
C GLN A 471 23.59 33.28 -35.27
N SER A 472 22.41 32.92 -35.80
CA SER A 472 22.17 32.40 -37.16
C SER A 472 21.08 31.32 -37.20
N PHE A 473 19.84 31.70 -37.53
CA PHE A 473 18.93 30.86 -38.34
C PHE A 473 17.73 31.70 -38.85
N LYS A 474 18.02 32.80 -39.56
CA LYS A 474 17.12 33.27 -40.62
C LYS A 474 17.22 32.25 -41.77
N LEU A 475 16.51 31.13 -41.66
CA LEU A 475 16.16 30.20 -42.75
C LEU A 475 15.44 28.99 -42.14
N LYS A 476 14.15 29.14 -41.82
CA LYS A 476 13.10 28.08 -41.81
C LYS A 476 11.74 28.50 -41.24
N SER A 477 11.43 29.80 -41.14
CA SER A 477 10.07 30.26 -40.78
C SER A 477 9.13 30.47 -41.99
N SER A 478 9.55 30.10 -43.20
CA SER A 478 8.70 30.21 -44.40
C SER A 478 7.80 28.99 -44.66
N GLN A 479 7.92 27.90 -43.88
CA GLN A 479 7.14 26.66 -44.09
C GLN A 479 6.13 26.35 -42.99
N VAL A 480 6.01 27.17 -41.93
CA VAL A 480 4.99 26.97 -40.88
C VAL A 480 3.89 28.05 -40.93
N LYS A 481 3.98 29.05 -41.82
CA LYS A 481 2.94 30.08 -41.99
C LYS A 481 1.59 29.56 -42.54
N ASN A 482 1.48 28.28 -42.92
CA ASN A 482 0.26 27.72 -43.52
C ASN A 482 -0.45 26.65 -42.67
N LEU A 483 -0.11 26.46 -41.39
CA LEU A 483 -0.97 25.73 -40.47
C LEU A 483 -1.69 26.71 -39.54
N GLN A 484 -2.74 27.27 -40.12
CA GLN A 484 -3.99 27.70 -39.51
C GLN A 484 -3.95 28.23 -38.07
N TYR A 485 -4.16 29.54 -37.99
CA TYR A 485 -4.87 30.21 -36.92
C TYR A 485 -6.08 29.40 -36.43
N GLY A 486 -5.94 28.70 -35.31
CA GLY A 486 -7.02 28.47 -34.36
C GLY A 486 -6.86 29.49 -33.23
N GLN A 487 -7.76 30.45 -33.15
CA GLN A 487 -7.77 31.55 -32.18
C GLN A 487 -7.60 31.04 -30.73
N PHE A 488 -6.44 31.27 -30.14
CA PHE A 488 -6.33 31.35 -28.67
C PHE A 488 -6.36 32.83 -28.29
N SER A 489 -7.55 33.25 -27.85
CA SER A 489 -7.83 34.55 -27.26
C SER A 489 -7.12 34.71 -25.90
N SER A 490 -6.79 35.96 -25.59
CA SER A 490 -6.06 36.39 -24.40
C SER A 490 -6.74 35.97 -23.07
N PRO A 491 -5.99 35.96 -21.94
CA PRO A 491 -6.48 35.51 -20.62
C PRO A 491 -7.69 36.29 -20.06
N GLN A 492 -8.02 37.44 -20.64
CA GLN A 492 -9.19 38.23 -20.26
C GLN A 492 -10.52 37.67 -20.81
N SER A 493 -10.47 36.83 -21.85
CA SER A 493 -11.66 36.20 -22.43
C SER A 493 -12.15 34.96 -21.69
N TYR A 494 -11.31 34.35 -20.84
CA TYR A 494 -11.70 33.22 -19.99
C TYR A 494 -12.52 33.63 -18.77
N GLN A 495 -12.35 34.85 -18.25
CA GLN A 495 -13.20 35.37 -17.17
C GLN A 495 -14.60 35.78 -17.64
N GLN A 496 -14.78 36.12 -18.92
CA GLN A 496 -16.11 36.46 -19.45
C GLN A 496 -16.92 35.24 -19.91
N LYS A 497 -16.28 34.13 -20.30
CA LYS A 497 -16.99 32.89 -20.67
C LYS A 497 -17.42 32.02 -19.49
N LEU A 498 -16.81 32.19 -18.32
CA LEU A 498 -17.30 31.55 -17.08
C LEU A 498 -18.59 32.20 -16.53
N ASN A 499 -18.95 33.40 -16.99
CA ASN A 499 -20.17 34.10 -16.56
C ASN A 499 -21.35 33.95 -17.53
N THR A 500 -21.26 33.10 -18.57
CA THR A 500 -22.33 32.97 -19.59
C THR A 500 -22.79 31.54 -19.89
N GLU A 501 -22.34 30.54 -19.15
CA GLU A 501 -22.91 29.18 -19.21
C GLU A 501 -23.36 28.67 -17.83
N ASP A 502 -24.01 29.53 -17.04
CA ASP A 502 -24.99 29.07 -16.05
C ASP A 502 -26.31 28.76 -16.77
N LYS A 503 -26.34 27.67 -17.54
CA LYS A 503 -27.57 26.91 -17.66
C LYS A 503 -27.57 25.92 -16.50
N LEU A 504 -28.13 26.39 -15.39
CA LEU A 504 -28.58 25.58 -14.26
C LEU A 504 -29.06 24.21 -14.77
N SER A 505 -28.49 23.16 -14.19
CA SER A 505 -29.06 21.82 -14.34
C SER A 505 -30.52 21.89 -13.95
N LYS A 506 -31.40 21.13 -14.62
CA LYS A 506 -32.82 21.04 -14.20
C LYS A 506 -32.98 20.61 -12.74
N ASP A 507 -31.94 20.04 -12.14
CA ASP A 507 -31.91 19.62 -10.74
C ASP A 507 -31.58 20.77 -9.76
N ASP A 508 -30.95 21.88 -10.20
CA ASP A 508 -30.63 23.02 -9.33
C ASP A 508 -31.88 23.84 -8.97
N ASN A 509 -32.84 23.94 -9.91
CA ASN A 509 -34.17 24.53 -9.66
C ASN A 509 -34.96 23.78 -8.56
N PHE A 510 -34.63 22.52 -8.25
CA PHE A 510 -35.27 21.79 -7.16
C PHE A 510 -34.72 22.22 -5.79
N PHE A 511 -33.44 22.57 -5.70
CA PHE A 511 -32.79 22.99 -4.45
C PHE A 511 -33.03 24.48 -4.14
N GLU A 512 -33.11 25.36 -5.13
CA GLU A 512 -33.47 26.78 -4.91
C GLU A 512 -34.91 26.96 -4.40
N ASN A 513 -35.87 26.19 -4.92
CA ASN A 513 -37.26 26.21 -4.44
C ASN A 513 -37.40 25.71 -2.99
N LEU A 514 -36.46 24.90 -2.50
CA LEU A 514 -36.41 24.46 -1.09
C LEU A 514 -35.82 25.54 -0.17
N GLU A 515 -34.91 26.38 -0.66
CA GLU A 515 -34.36 27.49 0.12
C GLU A 515 -35.32 28.70 0.19
N GLU A 516 -36.03 29.03 -0.88
CA GLU A 516 -37.01 30.13 -0.88
C GLU A 516 -38.22 29.84 0.00
N SER A 517 -38.74 28.61 0.01
CA SER A 517 -39.87 28.24 0.89
C SER A 517 -39.54 28.31 2.39
N ASN A 518 -38.25 28.30 2.76
CA ASN A 518 -37.82 28.40 4.15
C ASN A 518 -37.47 29.83 4.60
N ARG A 519 -37.18 30.76 3.67
CA ARG A 519 -36.87 32.16 4.03
C ARG A 519 -38.11 32.94 4.46
N ASP A 520 -39.27 32.65 3.89
CA ASP A 520 -40.51 33.39 4.20
C ASP A 520 -41.21 32.94 5.50
N SER A 521 -40.74 31.87 6.16
CA SER A 521 -41.30 31.42 7.44
C SER A 521 -40.60 31.97 8.69
N CYS A 522 -39.48 32.69 8.52
CA CYS A 522 -38.65 33.17 9.63
C CYS A 522 -38.74 34.69 9.90
N LEU A 523 -39.58 35.42 9.17
CA LEU A 523 -39.85 36.84 9.41
C LEU A 523 -41.28 37.04 9.92
N MET A 524 -41.54 36.55 11.14
CA MET A 524 -42.64 37.11 11.93
C MET A 524 -42.02 38.11 12.91
N SER A 525 -42.18 39.38 12.56
CA SER A 525 -41.76 40.55 13.33
C SER A 525 -42.39 40.55 14.72
N PHE A 526 -41.57 40.55 15.76
CA PHE A 526 -41.97 41.06 17.06
C PHE A 526 -41.93 42.58 17.02
N HIS A 527 -43.09 43.19 16.89
CA HIS A 527 -43.38 44.52 17.42
C HIS A 527 -44.70 44.43 18.18
N ASP A 528 -44.64 44.95 19.41
CA ASP A 528 -45.60 45.02 20.52
C ASP A 528 -45.79 43.77 21.39
#